data_AF-A0A416DV58-F1
#
_entry.id   AF-A0A416DV58-F1
#
_cell.length_a   1.000
_cell.length_b   1.000
_cell.length_c   1.000
_cell.angle_alpha   90.00
_cell.angle_beta   90.00
_cell.angle_gamma   90.00
#
_symmetry.space_group_name_H-M   'P 1'
#
loop_
_entity.id
_entity.type
_entity.pdbx_description
1 polymer ?
#
loop_
_entity_poly.entity_id
_entity_poly.type
_entity_poly.pdbx_seq_one_letter_code
_entity_poly.pdbx_strand_id
1 'polypeptide(L)'
;WWSIKDNTQLSDVALKHCFKRVDKIMNDIEKLFVQEDSTFTVYVVEQQFVVGRGQEYFKKYINTSNYITSEKQIKNIFSKAIQTISKNVAPVEKLVNLLSNGFSGISIAEAITSLCQLFTVNEHQLAGPEVIDPIILQEGKLTKRNIAHLVSLNKDSILRPTIILLLKDNDFNRAMELLSECPDGINIKMIKNSGKEEKYKVVNCGANNIVSFIDSFAKQCYSTCSNTPCKLLLNSEWSENLIVKKYAPTVLKYRSNLLFDQKEEISTQLSSFTDEIINLHSGNNEEEQILRAFECILRLFRIFCNDYGGNDILEAQKIATNLNHELLLAQVYRYAEFLPNCSIEDRIVLYDKGYSIFKKNMMEDNAIYCKNNMLIEQFYTNNIHPEAFREMQVEAVNNVPGMVALSHLYNNVGVAYLYCGQTDTAIDFFDRGLEYARNNDRIVQKLAIESNKMLAENYSYTTIDENRIRLLMRRIFDGMGMTKLPFLAADYALNVLTVALKQNRILAKELLDTYPIQKLIKKSFETSSINAGERCLQMQYLCTHFAEECGKIMECTIPHRPYMPKGKRAEFIVNYGLNPFDFEIWL
;
A
#
# COMPACT_ATOMS: atom_id res chain seq x y z
N TRP A 1 37.48 -45.61 -54.74
CA TRP A 1 36.09 -45.76 -54.29
C TRP A 1 36.12 -45.98 -52.80
N TRP A 2 35.40 -45.15 -52.03
CA TRP A 2 35.24 -45.16 -50.56
C TRP A 2 36.49 -44.73 -49.76
N SER A 3 36.43 -43.88 -48.73
CA SER A 3 35.33 -43.17 -48.07
C SER A 3 35.92 -42.03 -47.24
N ILE A 4 35.40 -40.81 -47.41
CA ILE A 4 35.54 -39.69 -46.46
C ILE A 4 34.74 -40.08 -45.22
N LYS A 5 35.40 -40.32 -44.08
CA LYS A 5 34.78 -40.28 -42.75
C LYS A 5 35.83 -39.89 -41.72
N ASP A 6 35.35 -39.20 -40.69
CA ASP A 6 36.05 -38.84 -39.46
C ASP A 6 36.76 -37.49 -39.43
N ASN A 7 35.97 -36.42 -39.60
CA ASN A 7 36.24 -35.15 -38.92
C ASN A 7 34.99 -34.41 -38.39
N THR A 8 33.80 -35.04 -38.44
CA THR A 8 32.53 -34.43 -38.00
C THR A 8 32.01 -34.94 -36.64
N GLN A 9 32.56 -36.03 -36.07
CA GLN A 9 32.12 -36.54 -34.75
C GLN A 9 32.82 -35.89 -33.55
N LEU A 10 34.08 -35.47 -33.69
CA LEU A 10 34.81 -34.75 -32.63
C LEU A 10 34.27 -33.31 -32.44
N SER A 11 33.78 -32.68 -33.51
CA SER A 11 33.13 -31.36 -33.42
C SER A 11 31.78 -31.44 -32.72
N ASP A 12 30.96 -32.47 -32.97
CA ASP A 12 29.61 -32.60 -32.39
C ASP A 12 29.61 -32.95 -30.89
N VAL A 13 30.58 -33.74 -30.41
CA VAL A 13 30.72 -34.04 -28.98
C VAL A 13 31.31 -32.85 -28.22
N ALA A 14 32.30 -32.15 -28.79
CA ALA A 14 32.84 -30.92 -28.23
C ALA A 14 31.78 -29.80 -28.22
N LEU A 15 30.99 -29.66 -29.29
CA LEU A 15 29.85 -28.73 -29.35
C LEU A 15 28.79 -29.10 -28.30
N LYS A 16 28.36 -30.37 -28.21
CA LYS A 16 27.38 -30.80 -27.19
C LYS A 16 27.88 -30.62 -25.75
N HIS A 17 29.16 -30.83 -25.48
CA HIS A 17 29.75 -30.54 -24.17
C HIS A 17 29.89 -29.04 -23.91
N CYS A 18 30.21 -28.24 -24.93
CA CYS A 18 30.26 -26.79 -24.84
C CYS A 18 28.85 -26.22 -24.58
N PHE A 19 27.83 -26.67 -25.32
CA PHE A 19 26.43 -26.28 -25.10
C PHE A 19 25.95 -26.68 -23.70
N LYS A 20 26.16 -27.92 -23.25
CA LYS A 20 25.81 -28.33 -21.88
C LYS A 20 26.55 -27.53 -20.80
N ARG A 21 27.79 -27.13 -21.06
CA ARG A 21 28.60 -26.34 -20.11
C ARG A 21 28.14 -24.87 -20.08
N VAL A 22 27.80 -24.30 -21.24
CA VAL A 22 27.20 -22.98 -21.35
C VAL A 22 25.84 -22.97 -20.64
N ASP A 23 24.94 -23.92 -20.93
CA ASP A 23 23.63 -24.04 -20.26
C ASP A 23 23.75 -24.17 -18.74
N LYS A 24 24.75 -24.92 -18.25
CA LYS A 24 25.02 -25.04 -16.81
C LYS A 24 25.51 -23.71 -16.20
N ILE A 25 26.43 -23.02 -16.87
CA ILE A 25 26.93 -21.70 -16.43
C ILE A 25 25.80 -20.65 -16.47
N MET A 26 24.92 -20.73 -17.47
CA MET A 26 23.74 -19.85 -17.60
C MET A 26 22.77 -20.06 -16.44
N ASN A 27 22.40 -21.32 -16.16
CA ASN A 27 21.56 -21.68 -15.03
C ASN A 27 22.19 -21.27 -13.68
N ASP A 28 23.52 -21.24 -13.59
CA ASP A 28 24.23 -20.81 -12.38
C ASP A 28 24.30 -19.27 -12.25
N ILE A 29 24.19 -18.51 -13.34
CA ILE A 29 24.11 -17.04 -13.31
C ILE A 29 22.69 -16.57 -13.01
N GLU A 30 21.68 -17.19 -13.62
CA GLU A 30 20.26 -16.86 -13.36
C GLU A 30 19.90 -16.98 -11.88
N LYS A 31 20.42 -18.01 -11.20
CA LYS A 31 20.26 -18.19 -9.75
C LYS A 31 20.76 -17.03 -8.90
N LEU A 32 21.74 -16.25 -9.38
CA LEU A 32 22.26 -15.09 -8.64
C LEU A 32 21.21 -13.97 -8.51
N PHE A 33 20.27 -13.93 -9.46
CA PHE A 33 19.25 -12.90 -9.61
C PHE A 33 17.85 -13.35 -9.16
N VAL A 34 17.73 -14.50 -8.49
CA VAL A 34 16.46 -14.97 -7.93
C VAL A 34 16.18 -14.20 -6.64
N GLN A 35 14.95 -13.70 -6.51
CA GLN A 35 14.51 -13.04 -5.28
C GLN A 35 14.11 -14.08 -4.24
N GLU A 36 14.92 -14.22 -3.19
CA GLU A 36 14.70 -15.21 -2.12
C GLU A 36 13.86 -14.66 -0.94
N ASP A 37 13.77 -13.34 -0.81
CA ASP A 37 13.13 -12.67 0.34
C ASP A 37 11.83 -11.94 -0.01
N SER A 38 11.00 -11.68 1.00
CA SER A 38 9.82 -10.79 0.88
C SER A 38 10.20 -9.35 0.51
N THR A 39 11.43 -8.92 0.81
CA THR A 39 11.93 -7.56 0.52
C THR A 39 12.44 -7.44 -0.92
N PHE A 40 11.92 -6.47 -1.68
CA PHE A 40 12.35 -6.17 -3.04
C PHE A 40 13.87 -5.94 -3.13
N THR A 41 14.54 -6.52 -4.12
CA THR A 41 16.00 -6.49 -4.24
C THR A 41 16.44 -5.97 -5.61
N VAL A 42 17.32 -4.97 -5.60
CA VAL A 42 18.03 -4.49 -6.79
C VAL A 42 19.41 -5.15 -6.83
N TYR A 43 19.74 -5.78 -7.95
CA TYR A 43 21.01 -6.46 -8.15
C TYR A 43 22.01 -5.51 -8.81
N VAL A 44 23.24 -5.49 -8.34
CA VAL A 44 24.32 -4.63 -8.85
C VAL A 44 25.51 -5.50 -9.19
N VAL A 45 26.02 -5.40 -10.40
CA VAL A 45 27.17 -6.20 -10.85
C VAL A 45 28.33 -5.30 -11.27
N GLU A 46 29.54 -5.68 -10.88
CA GLU A 46 30.74 -4.94 -11.28
C GLU A 46 31.06 -5.12 -12.77
N GLN A 47 31.73 -4.15 -13.38
CA GLN A 47 32.06 -4.20 -14.80
C GLN A 47 32.85 -5.45 -15.19
N GLN A 48 33.73 -5.96 -14.31
CA GLN A 48 34.45 -7.22 -14.53
C GLN A 48 33.52 -8.44 -14.60
N PHE A 49 32.42 -8.46 -13.84
CA PHE A 49 31.41 -9.51 -13.94
C PHE A 49 30.71 -9.42 -15.30
N VAL A 50 30.35 -8.21 -15.75
CA VAL A 50 29.65 -7.97 -17.02
C VAL A 50 30.46 -8.47 -18.21
N VAL A 51 31.76 -8.15 -18.28
CA VAL A 51 32.62 -8.56 -19.41
C VAL A 51 33.20 -9.96 -19.24
N GLY A 52 33.19 -10.50 -18.02
CA GLY A 52 33.68 -11.82 -17.67
C GLY A 52 32.55 -12.84 -17.58
N ARG A 53 32.27 -13.30 -16.35
CA ARG A 53 31.32 -14.41 -16.11
C ARG A 53 29.91 -14.14 -16.66
N GLY A 54 29.41 -12.91 -16.55
CA GLY A 54 28.07 -12.51 -16.96
C GLY A 54 27.92 -12.21 -18.46
N GLN A 55 29.00 -12.23 -19.25
CA GLN A 55 28.99 -11.72 -20.63
C GLN A 55 27.93 -12.38 -21.51
N GLU A 56 27.88 -13.71 -21.54
CA GLU A 56 26.93 -14.45 -22.36
C GLU A 56 25.48 -14.29 -21.88
N TYR A 57 25.27 -14.08 -20.58
CA TYR A 57 23.95 -13.79 -20.02
C TYR A 57 23.43 -12.43 -20.52
N PHE A 58 24.22 -11.36 -20.36
CA PHE A 58 23.78 -10.01 -20.74
C PHE A 58 23.68 -9.81 -22.26
N LYS A 59 24.51 -10.51 -23.05
CA LYS A 59 24.44 -10.46 -24.52
C LYS A 59 23.06 -10.81 -25.08
N LYS A 60 22.32 -11.71 -24.43
CA LYS A 60 20.97 -12.11 -24.85
C LYS A 60 19.96 -10.96 -24.85
N TYR A 61 20.19 -9.97 -23.99
CA TYR A 61 19.28 -8.83 -23.82
C TYR A 61 19.70 -7.61 -24.63
N ILE A 62 20.91 -7.59 -25.20
CA ILE A 62 21.35 -6.49 -26.05
C ILE A 62 20.37 -6.34 -27.23
N ASN A 63 19.91 -5.12 -27.48
CA ASN A 63 18.88 -4.76 -28.46
C ASN A 63 17.44 -5.18 -28.12
N THR A 64 17.17 -5.67 -26.92
CA THR A 64 15.81 -5.91 -26.42
C THR A 64 15.31 -4.73 -25.58
N SER A 65 14.02 -4.69 -25.26
CA SER A 65 13.44 -3.70 -24.33
C SER A 65 13.96 -3.85 -22.90
N ASN A 66 14.50 -5.02 -22.54
CA ASN A 66 15.08 -5.31 -21.24
C ASN A 66 16.38 -4.52 -20.99
N TYR A 67 17.11 -4.12 -22.03
CA TYR A 67 18.45 -3.52 -21.90
C TYR A 67 18.42 -2.00 -22.12
N ILE A 68 18.51 -1.26 -21.02
CA ILE A 68 18.31 0.19 -20.96
C ILE A 68 19.67 0.89 -20.80
N THR A 69 19.99 1.81 -21.72
CA THR A 69 21.30 2.49 -21.78
C THR A 69 21.19 4.02 -21.77
N SER A 70 19.97 4.57 -21.76
CA SER A 70 19.74 6.01 -21.86
C SER A 70 18.55 6.51 -21.05
N GLU A 71 18.59 7.78 -20.64
CA GLU A 71 17.47 8.42 -19.94
C GLU A 71 16.19 8.45 -20.78
N LYS A 72 16.32 8.57 -22.11
CA LYS A 72 15.17 8.59 -23.03
C LYS A 72 14.39 7.28 -22.95
N GLN A 73 15.08 6.14 -22.86
CA GLN A 73 14.43 4.84 -22.70
C GLN A 73 13.71 4.73 -21.35
N ILE A 74 14.35 5.16 -20.25
CA ILE A 74 13.70 5.18 -18.93
C ILE A 74 12.45 6.04 -18.95
N LYS A 75 12.55 7.28 -19.46
CA LYS A 75 11.40 8.20 -19.56
C LYS A 75 10.27 7.60 -20.39
N ASN A 76 10.56 6.93 -21.50
CA ASN A 76 9.55 6.27 -22.32
C ASN A 76 8.85 5.13 -21.59
N ILE A 77 9.61 4.28 -20.87
CA ILE A 77 9.04 3.20 -20.04
C ILE A 77 8.12 3.81 -18.97
N PHE A 78 8.60 4.85 -18.28
CA PHE A 78 7.81 5.60 -17.31
C PHE A 78 6.51 6.13 -17.89
N SER A 79 6.58 6.87 -18.99
CA SER A 79 5.39 7.50 -19.57
C SER A 79 4.37 6.46 -19.99
N LYS A 80 4.78 5.34 -20.60
CA LYS A 80 3.87 4.25 -20.97
C LYS A 80 3.25 3.59 -19.74
N ALA A 81 4.08 3.25 -18.75
CA ALA A 81 3.62 2.67 -17.49
C ALA A 81 2.58 3.55 -16.79
N ILE A 82 2.90 4.84 -16.60
CA ILE A 82 1.99 5.81 -15.98
C ILE A 82 0.71 5.96 -16.80
N GLN A 83 0.79 6.11 -18.12
CA GLN A 83 -0.40 6.20 -18.98
C GLN A 83 -1.33 5.00 -18.84
N THR A 84 -0.77 3.80 -18.71
CA THR A 84 -1.56 2.57 -18.53
C THR A 84 -2.24 2.51 -17.17
N ILE A 85 -1.51 2.76 -16.09
CA ILE A 85 -2.05 2.65 -14.73
C ILE A 85 -2.91 3.85 -14.32
N SER A 86 -2.74 5.01 -14.96
CA SER A 86 -3.48 6.24 -14.68
C SER A 86 -4.49 6.61 -15.75
N LYS A 87 -4.95 5.67 -16.59
CA LYS A 87 -5.85 5.96 -17.73
C LYS A 87 -7.11 6.73 -17.29
N ASN A 88 -7.67 6.39 -16.13
CA ASN A 88 -8.88 7.00 -15.56
C ASN A 88 -8.57 7.82 -14.29
N VAL A 89 -7.31 8.22 -14.10
CA VAL A 89 -6.85 9.00 -12.95
C VAL A 89 -6.08 10.22 -13.45
N ALA A 90 -6.32 11.39 -12.85
CA ALA A 90 -5.60 12.61 -13.21
C ALA A 90 -4.06 12.45 -13.07
N PRO A 91 -3.25 12.80 -14.11
CA PRO A 91 -1.80 12.64 -14.03
C PRO A 91 -1.16 13.54 -12.96
N VAL A 92 -0.46 12.94 -12.00
CA VAL A 92 0.18 13.65 -10.86
C VAL A 92 1.13 14.75 -11.33
N GLU A 93 1.95 14.46 -12.34
CA GLU A 93 2.89 15.41 -12.93
C GLU A 93 2.18 16.64 -13.50
N LYS A 94 1.00 16.46 -14.11
CA LYS A 94 0.19 17.58 -14.62
C LYS A 94 -0.32 18.44 -13.46
N LEU A 95 -0.82 17.82 -12.38
CA LEU A 95 -1.33 18.51 -11.21
C LEU A 95 -0.22 19.29 -10.47
N VAL A 96 0.96 18.69 -10.33
CA VAL A 96 2.14 19.34 -9.73
C VAL A 96 2.65 20.52 -10.57
N ASN A 97 2.60 20.42 -11.89
CA ASN A 97 2.97 21.53 -12.76
C ASN A 97 2.04 22.76 -12.55
N LEU A 98 0.76 22.53 -12.24
CA LEU A 98 -0.17 23.62 -11.92
C LEU A 98 0.20 24.34 -10.60
N LEU A 99 0.65 23.60 -9.57
CA LEU A 99 1.18 24.19 -8.33
C LEU A 99 2.37 25.12 -8.62
N SER A 100 3.28 24.67 -9.48
CA SER A 100 4.54 25.39 -9.77
C SER A 100 4.31 26.71 -10.50
N ASN A 101 3.29 26.75 -11.37
CA ASN A 101 2.94 27.92 -12.19
C ASN A 101 1.90 28.85 -11.54
N GLY A 102 1.44 28.56 -10.31
CA GLY A 102 0.61 29.49 -9.53
C GLY A 102 -0.84 29.67 -10.02
N PHE A 103 -1.42 28.66 -10.67
CA PHE A 103 -2.81 28.68 -11.18
C PHE A 103 -3.18 29.92 -12.04
N SER A 104 -2.20 30.56 -12.69
CA SER A 104 -2.47 31.72 -13.54
C SER A 104 -3.36 31.33 -14.74
N GLY A 105 -4.50 31.99 -14.89
CA GLY A 105 -5.39 31.81 -16.04
C GLY A 105 -6.38 30.65 -15.93
N ILE A 106 -6.57 30.07 -14.74
CA ILE A 106 -7.68 29.15 -14.45
C ILE A 106 -8.62 29.75 -13.40
N SER A 107 -9.87 29.28 -13.36
CA SER A 107 -10.84 29.71 -12.36
C SER A 107 -10.52 29.18 -10.96
N ILE A 108 -11.02 29.84 -9.92
CA ILE A 108 -10.90 29.38 -8.53
C ILE A 108 -11.46 27.97 -8.33
N ALA A 109 -12.57 27.63 -9.01
CA ALA A 109 -13.16 26.31 -8.96
C ALA A 109 -12.24 25.23 -9.58
N GLU A 110 -11.59 25.52 -10.70
CA GLU A 110 -10.61 24.62 -11.31
C GLU A 110 -9.34 24.49 -10.47
N ALA A 111 -8.92 25.57 -9.80
CA ALA A 111 -7.80 25.53 -8.86
C ALA A 111 -8.10 24.62 -7.66
N ILE A 112 -9.27 24.77 -7.04
CA ILE A 112 -9.74 23.89 -5.95
C ILE A 112 -9.85 22.45 -6.43
N THR A 113 -10.43 22.21 -7.61
CA THR A 113 -10.51 20.87 -8.21
C THR A 113 -9.12 20.23 -8.35
N SER A 114 -8.16 20.96 -8.91
CA SER A 114 -6.79 20.49 -9.13
C SER A 114 -6.07 20.19 -7.80
N LEU A 115 -6.26 21.03 -6.78
CA LEU A 115 -5.73 20.81 -5.44
C LEU A 115 -6.35 19.60 -4.77
N CYS A 116 -7.67 19.43 -4.88
CA CYS A 116 -8.37 18.25 -4.34
C CYS A 116 -7.85 16.96 -4.95
N GLN A 117 -7.74 16.92 -6.29
CA GLN A 117 -7.16 15.77 -7.01
C GLN A 117 -5.73 15.49 -6.52
N LEU A 118 -4.92 16.54 -6.37
CA LEU A 118 -3.53 16.39 -5.98
C LEU A 118 -3.36 15.90 -4.54
N PHE A 119 -4.15 16.41 -3.60
CA PHE A 119 -4.07 16.03 -2.20
C PHE A 119 -4.63 14.65 -1.91
N THR A 120 -5.31 14.01 -2.87
CA THR A 120 -5.95 12.70 -2.68
C THR A 120 -5.45 11.64 -3.65
N VAL A 121 -4.28 11.90 -4.25
CA VAL A 121 -3.58 10.96 -5.12
C VAL A 121 -3.09 9.72 -4.37
N ASN A 122 -3.03 8.60 -5.10
CA ASN A 122 -2.56 7.29 -4.62
C ASN A 122 -1.35 6.79 -5.40
N GLU A 123 -0.50 5.99 -4.76
CA GLU A 123 0.61 5.30 -5.42
C GLU A 123 0.05 4.16 -6.25
N HIS A 124 0.24 4.22 -7.56
CA HIS A 124 -0.21 3.14 -8.43
C HIS A 124 0.93 2.16 -8.68
N GLN A 125 0.68 0.89 -8.41
CA GLN A 125 1.58 -0.22 -8.67
C GLN A 125 1.65 -0.48 -10.17
N LEU A 126 2.83 -0.81 -10.69
CA LEU A 126 2.92 -1.22 -12.09
C LEU A 126 2.29 -2.60 -12.28
N ALA A 127 1.31 -2.69 -13.18
CA ALA A 127 0.64 -3.95 -13.53
C ALA A 127 0.46 -4.07 -15.05
N GLY A 128 0.41 -5.31 -15.53
CA GLY A 128 0.10 -5.62 -16.93
C GLY A 128 1.32 -5.75 -17.86
N PRO A 129 1.11 -5.71 -19.19
CA PRO A 129 2.11 -6.07 -20.19
C PRO A 129 3.29 -5.09 -20.31
N GLU A 130 3.20 -3.91 -19.69
CA GLU A 130 4.27 -2.91 -19.65
C GLU A 130 5.39 -3.28 -18.65
N VAL A 131 5.17 -4.27 -17.78
CA VAL A 131 6.23 -4.76 -16.89
C VAL A 131 7.26 -5.55 -17.70
N ILE A 132 8.49 -5.10 -17.65
CA ILE A 132 9.64 -5.72 -18.31
C ILE A 132 10.39 -6.54 -17.26
N ASP A 133 10.70 -7.81 -17.53
CA ASP A 133 11.48 -8.67 -16.63
C ASP A 133 12.48 -9.53 -17.42
N PRO A 134 13.79 -9.54 -17.08
CA PRO A 134 14.47 -8.62 -16.16
C PRO A 134 14.62 -7.22 -16.74
N ILE A 135 14.81 -6.22 -15.88
CA ILE A 135 15.21 -4.87 -16.26
C ILE A 135 16.72 -4.72 -16.06
N ILE A 136 17.47 -4.57 -17.16
CA ILE A 136 18.92 -4.42 -17.14
C ILE A 136 19.27 -2.96 -17.43
N LEU A 137 19.89 -2.31 -16.45
CA LEU A 137 20.32 -0.92 -16.51
C LEU A 137 21.81 -0.86 -16.74
N GLN A 138 22.24 -0.36 -17.90
CA GLN A 138 23.65 -0.05 -18.10
C GLN A 138 23.95 1.32 -17.54
N GLU A 139 24.85 1.36 -16.56
CA GLU A 139 25.33 2.61 -15.99
C GLU A 139 26.09 3.44 -17.04
N GLY A 140 25.84 4.75 -17.04
CA GLY A 140 26.47 5.69 -17.98
C GLY A 140 25.84 7.06 -17.89
N LYS A 141 24.74 7.28 -18.64
CA LYS A 141 23.97 8.53 -18.65
C LYS A 141 22.75 8.54 -17.72
N LEU A 142 22.59 7.50 -16.90
CA LEU A 142 21.47 7.40 -15.97
C LEU A 142 21.78 8.18 -14.71
N THR A 143 20.86 9.05 -14.28
CA THR A 143 20.97 9.77 -13.01
C THR A 143 20.43 8.93 -11.85
N LYS A 144 20.88 9.23 -10.63
CA LYS A 144 20.34 8.65 -9.39
C LYS A 144 18.80 8.71 -9.33
N ARG A 145 18.22 9.84 -9.73
CA ARG A 145 16.77 10.05 -9.76
C ARG A 145 16.06 9.11 -10.73
N ASN A 146 16.58 8.95 -11.95
CA ASN A 146 15.96 8.06 -12.93
C ASN A 146 15.93 6.60 -12.44
N ILE A 147 17.00 6.17 -11.77
CA ILE A 147 17.09 4.83 -11.18
C ILE A 147 16.12 4.71 -10.00
N ALA A 148 16.14 5.66 -9.07
CA ALA A 148 15.25 5.69 -7.92
C ALA A 148 13.77 5.65 -8.33
N HIS A 149 13.38 6.46 -9.32
CA HIS A 149 12.03 6.43 -9.86
C HIS A 149 11.71 5.02 -10.38
N LEU A 150 12.57 4.44 -11.23
CA LEU A 150 12.33 3.15 -11.87
C LEU A 150 12.13 2.05 -10.83
N VAL A 151 12.97 2.05 -9.80
CA VAL A 151 12.85 1.15 -8.67
C VAL A 151 11.54 1.39 -7.94
N SER A 152 11.15 2.64 -7.65
CA SER A 152 9.88 2.99 -6.99
C SER A 152 8.67 2.43 -7.72
N LEU A 153 8.60 2.62 -9.04
CA LEU A 153 7.47 2.15 -9.84
C LEU A 153 7.34 0.61 -9.86
N ASN A 154 8.46 -0.10 -9.77
CA ASN A 154 8.51 -1.56 -9.90
C ASN A 154 8.52 -2.30 -8.55
N LYS A 155 8.92 -1.65 -7.44
CA LYS A 155 9.05 -2.31 -6.12
C LYS A 155 7.74 -2.96 -5.68
N ASP A 156 6.63 -2.33 -6.01
CA ASP A 156 5.27 -2.76 -5.63
C ASP A 156 4.52 -3.43 -6.78
N SER A 157 5.18 -3.69 -7.92
CA SER A 157 4.56 -4.43 -9.00
C SER A 157 4.22 -5.85 -8.55
N ILE A 158 3.02 -6.33 -8.89
CA ILE A 158 2.63 -7.74 -8.66
C ILE A 158 3.59 -8.73 -9.33
N LEU A 159 4.20 -8.33 -10.45
CA LEU A 159 5.13 -9.15 -11.23
C LEU A 159 6.56 -9.10 -10.70
N ARG A 160 6.90 -8.11 -9.85
CA ARG A 160 8.22 -7.95 -9.19
C ARG A 160 9.41 -8.21 -10.12
N PRO A 161 9.57 -7.41 -11.18
CA PRO A 161 10.63 -7.65 -12.14
C PRO A 161 12.01 -7.54 -11.49
N THR A 162 12.93 -8.36 -11.95
CA THR A 162 14.31 -8.37 -11.51
C THR A 162 15.04 -7.15 -12.07
N ILE A 163 15.53 -6.24 -11.23
CA ILE A 163 16.32 -5.08 -11.67
C ILE A 163 17.81 -5.36 -11.48
N ILE A 164 18.58 -5.29 -12.56
CA ILE A 164 20.04 -5.52 -12.58
C ILE A 164 20.75 -4.26 -13.09
N LEU A 165 21.55 -3.61 -12.24
CA LEU A 165 22.40 -2.48 -12.58
C LEU A 165 23.81 -2.97 -12.94
N LEU A 166 24.23 -2.70 -14.17
CA LEU A 166 25.57 -2.97 -14.67
C LEU A 166 26.44 -1.74 -14.44
N LEU A 167 27.40 -1.84 -13.52
CA LEU A 167 28.27 -0.71 -13.22
C LEU A 167 29.25 -0.45 -14.37
N LYS A 168 29.61 0.82 -14.59
CA LYS A 168 30.65 1.21 -15.56
C LYS A 168 32.07 0.91 -15.07
N ASP A 169 32.21 0.63 -13.77
CA ASP A 169 33.46 0.32 -13.07
C ASP A 169 33.22 -0.80 -12.04
N ASN A 170 34.18 -1.02 -11.13
CA ASN A 170 34.08 -2.02 -10.06
C ASN A 170 33.97 -1.35 -8.67
N ASP A 171 33.46 -0.12 -8.60
CA ASP A 171 33.37 0.65 -7.35
C ASP A 171 31.97 0.56 -6.73
N PHE A 172 31.84 -0.33 -5.75
CA PHE A 172 30.61 -0.51 -4.99
C PHE A 172 30.28 0.63 -4.04
N ASN A 173 31.27 1.38 -3.54
CA ASN A 173 30.99 2.55 -2.69
C ASN A 173 30.31 3.65 -3.51
N ARG A 174 30.78 3.86 -4.74
CA ARG A 174 30.14 4.77 -5.68
C ARG A 174 28.75 4.31 -6.09
N ALA A 175 28.54 2.99 -6.25
CA ALA A 175 27.22 2.42 -6.52
C ALA A 175 26.24 2.64 -5.36
N MET A 176 26.71 2.56 -4.11
CA MET A 176 25.89 2.90 -2.93
C MET A 176 25.39 4.35 -2.98
N GLU A 177 26.24 5.31 -3.33
CA GLU A 177 25.84 6.71 -3.47
C GLU A 177 24.78 6.88 -4.58
N LEU A 178 24.98 6.21 -5.73
CA LEU A 178 24.04 6.27 -6.86
C LEU A 178 22.64 5.75 -6.49
N LEU A 179 22.57 4.72 -5.64
CA LEU A 179 21.33 4.05 -5.23
C LEU A 179 20.72 4.61 -3.94
N SER A 180 21.36 5.61 -3.31
CA SER A 180 20.93 6.19 -2.02
C SER A 180 19.54 6.85 -2.05
N GLU A 181 19.07 7.30 -3.21
CA GLU A 181 17.73 7.89 -3.38
C GLU A 181 16.64 6.86 -3.69
N CYS A 182 16.99 5.56 -3.76
CA CYS A 182 16.00 4.51 -3.97
C CYS A 182 14.98 4.46 -2.80
N PRO A 183 13.80 3.87 -3.03
CA PRO A 183 12.77 3.73 -2.00
C PRO A 183 13.29 3.10 -0.71
N ASP A 184 12.77 3.57 0.42
CA ASP A 184 13.15 3.04 1.72
C ASP A 184 12.88 1.53 1.84
N GLY A 185 13.76 0.83 2.54
CA GLY A 185 13.51 -0.55 2.96
C GLY A 185 13.80 -1.62 1.92
N ILE A 186 14.16 -1.28 0.68
CA ILE A 186 14.60 -2.25 -0.32
C ILE A 186 16.00 -2.79 -0.01
N ASN A 187 16.35 -3.93 -0.62
CA ASN A 187 17.69 -4.48 -0.59
C ASN A 187 18.47 -4.13 -1.86
N ILE A 188 19.78 -4.00 -1.71
CA ILE A 188 20.75 -3.97 -2.79
C ILE A 188 21.65 -5.19 -2.64
N LYS A 189 21.72 -6.04 -3.67
CA LYS A 189 22.60 -7.21 -3.70
C LYS A 189 23.72 -6.97 -4.71
N MET A 190 24.92 -6.74 -4.20
CA MET A 190 26.12 -6.49 -4.99
C MET A 190 26.86 -7.80 -5.28
N ILE A 191 27.20 -8.04 -6.55
CA ILE A 191 27.79 -9.29 -7.03
C ILE A 191 29.11 -8.99 -7.73
N LYS A 192 30.19 -9.56 -7.19
CA LYS A 192 31.55 -9.47 -7.75
C LYS A 192 31.76 -10.54 -8.82
N ASN A 193 32.72 -10.35 -9.72
CA ASN A 193 33.13 -11.31 -10.76
C ASN A 193 33.56 -12.66 -10.17
N SER A 194 34.11 -12.64 -8.95
CA SER A 194 34.42 -13.85 -8.18
C SER A 194 33.19 -14.67 -7.77
N GLY A 195 31.99 -14.11 -7.88
CA GLY A 195 30.74 -14.68 -7.37
C GLY A 195 30.45 -14.34 -5.91
N LYS A 196 31.30 -13.54 -5.25
CA LYS A 196 31.03 -13.06 -3.88
C LYS A 196 29.87 -12.07 -3.90
N GLU A 197 28.96 -12.21 -2.95
CA GLU A 197 27.77 -11.39 -2.79
C GLU A 197 27.82 -10.57 -1.51
N GLU A 198 27.41 -9.31 -1.56
CA GLU A 198 27.27 -8.40 -0.42
C GLU A 198 25.87 -7.77 -0.47
N LYS A 199 25.15 -7.74 0.66
CA LYS A 199 23.77 -7.27 0.73
C LYS A 199 23.65 -6.06 1.65
N TYR A 200 22.98 -5.04 1.16
CA TYR A 200 22.76 -3.77 1.86
C TYR A 200 21.26 -3.46 1.88
N LYS A 201 20.82 -2.75 2.92
CA LYS A 201 19.46 -2.21 3.00
C LYS A 201 19.51 -0.72 2.71
N VAL A 202 18.59 -0.22 1.89
CA VAL A 202 18.44 1.21 1.62
C VAL A 202 17.73 1.87 2.80
N VAL A 203 18.28 2.99 3.24
CA VAL A 203 17.65 3.90 4.21
C VAL A 203 17.47 5.24 3.52
N ASN A 204 16.23 5.60 3.21
CA ASN A 204 15.91 6.83 2.48
C ASN A 204 15.75 7.99 3.47
N CYS A 205 16.62 9.00 3.38
CA CYS A 205 16.59 10.17 4.28
C CYS A 205 15.72 11.34 3.75
N GLY A 206 14.93 11.10 2.70
CA GLY A 206 14.08 12.08 2.07
C GLY A 206 14.79 13.01 1.08
N ALA A 207 14.06 14.03 0.64
CA ALA A 207 14.52 15.02 -0.31
C ALA A 207 15.39 16.11 0.35
N ASN A 208 16.36 16.64 -0.40
CA ASN A 208 17.31 17.63 0.11
C ASN A 208 16.80 19.09 0.02
N ASN A 209 15.77 19.34 -0.79
CA ASN A 209 15.14 20.65 -0.96
C ASN A 209 13.72 20.52 -1.52
N ILE A 210 12.96 21.61 -1.49
CA ILE A 210 11.57 21.65 -1.94
C ILE A 210 11.38 21.24 -3.42
N VAL A 211 12.31 21.62 -4.30
CA VAL A 211 12.24 21.25 -5.73
C VAL A 211 12.36 19.74 -5.89
N SER A 212 13.32 19.11 -5.21
CA SER A 212 13.47 17.65 -5.21
C SER A 212 12.30 16.92 -4.54
N PHE A 213 11.67 17.53 -3.52
CA PHE A 213 10.47 16.99 -2.89
C PHE A 213 9.29 16.99 -3.86
N ILE A 214 9.04 18.11 -4.55
CA ILE A 214 7.94 18.25 -5.52
C ILE A 214 8.15 17.32 -6.72
N ASP A 215 9.39 17.19 -7.21
CA ASP A 215 9.77 16.24 -8.27
C ASP A 215 9.51 14.78 -7.82
N SER A 216 9.93 14.42 -6.60
CA SER A 216 9.68 13.09 -6.03
C SER A 216 8.19 12.78 -5.91
N PHE A 217 7.39 13.75 -5.47
CA PHE A 217 5.94 13.60 -5.35
C PHE A 217 5.29 13.40 -6.73
N ALA A 218 5.67 14.20 -7.74
CA ALA A 218 5.17 14.09 -9.11
C ALA A 218 5.46 12.72 -9.75
N LYS A 219 6.55 12.08 -9.33
CA LYS A 219 6.99 10.75 -9.80
C LYS A 219 6.58 9.61 -8.86
N GLN A 220 5.68 9.88 -7.91
CA GLN A 220 5.13 8.91 -6.96
C GLN A 220 6.19 8.24 -6.08
N CYS A 221 7.30 8.92 -5.79
CA CYS A 221 8.33 8.45 -4.85
C CYS A 221 7.94 8.82 -3.41
N TYR A 222 6.75 8.40 -2.96
CA TYR A 222 6.15 8.89 -1.72
C TYR A 222 6.93 8.52 -0.45
N SER A 223 7.68 7.42 -0.45
CA SER A 223 8.61 7.10 0.66
C SER A 223 9.69 8.18 0.85
N THR A 224 10.18 8.78 -0.24
CA THR A 224 11.09 9.94 -0.16
C THR A 224 10.35 11.14 0.45
N CYS A 225 9.10 11.37 0.05
CA CYS A 225 8.29 12.47 0.57
C CYS A 225 7.99 12.33 2.07
N SER A 226 7.62 11.13 2.54
CA SER A 226 7.31 10.88 3.96
C SER A 226 8.54 11.06 4.87
N ASN A 227 9.72 10.65 4.39
CA ASN A 227 10.99 10.79 5.10
C ASN A 227 11.61 12.21 5.01
N THR A 228 11.09 13.10 4.15
CA THR A 228 11.63 14.47 4.00
C THR A 228 11.39 15.31 5.26
N PRO A 229 12.39 15.90 5.91
CA PRO A 229 12.19 16.71 7.13
C PRO A 229 11.24 17.91 6.94
N CYS A 230 10.29 18.12 7.86
CA CYS A 230 9.28 19.20 7.75
C CYS A 230 9.92 20.60 7.65
N LYS A 231 11.05 20.81 8.33
CA LYS A 231 11.79 22.08 8.30
C LYS A 231 12.25 22.51 6.90
N LEU A 232 12.36 21.57 5.94
CA LEU A 232 12.73 21.87 4.56
C LEU A 232 11.54 22.35 3.71
N LEU A 233 10.31 22.13 4.18
CA LEU A 233 9.08 22.46 3.45
C LEU A 233 8.55 23.86 3.78
N LEU A 234 8.98 24.43 4.90
CA LEU A 234 8.66 25.80 5.30
C LEU A 234 9.73 26.76 4.76
N ASN A 235 9.64 27.11 3.48
CA ASN A 235 10.56 28.06 2.84
C ASN A 235 9.78 29.25 2.25
N SER A 236 9.99 30.44 2.82
CA SER A 236 9.35 31.69 2.38
C SER A 236 9.88 32.23 1.05
N GLU A 237 11.11 31.90 0.66
CA GLU A 237 11.70 32.34 -0.62
C GLU A 237 11.06 31.60 -1.80
N TRP A 238 10.72 30.32 -1.64
CA TRP A 238 10.06 29.52 -2.68
C TRP A 238 8.60 29.90 -2.89
N SER A 239 7.94 30.47 -1.87
CA SER A 239 6.49 30.67 -1.90
C SER A 239 6.05 31.80 -2.82
N GLU A 240 6.93 32.77 -3.13
CA GLU A 240 6.62 33.94 -3.97
C GLU A 240 5.33 34.66 -3.53
N ASN A 241 5.01 34.64 -2.22
CA ASN A 241 3.75 35.12 -1.63
C ASN A 241 2.46 34.39 -2.08
N LEU A 242 2.56 33.25 -2.75
CA LEU A 242 1.41 32.43 -3.13
C LEU A 242 1.06 31.44 -2.00
N ILE A 243 -0.16 31.53 -1.48
CA ILE A 243 -0.70 30.63 -0.43
C ILE A 243 -0.52 29.16 -0.80
N VAL A 244 -0.81 28.83 -2.07
CA VAL A 244 -0.67 27.46 -2.60
C VAL A 244 0.76 26.95 -2.47
N LYS A 245 1.76 27.72 -2.93
CA LYS A 245 3.17 27.33 -2.83
C LYS A 245 3.63 27.27 -1.37
N LYS A 246 3.10 28.13 -0.51
CA LYS A 246 3.44 28.15 0.91
C LYS A 246 3.01 26.88 1.65
N TYR A 247 1.78 26.40 1.40
CA TYR A 247 1.18 25.35 2.24
C TYR A 247 1.07 23.97 1.58
N ALA A 248 0.96 23.88 0.25
CA ALA A 248 0.81 22.61 -0.44
C ALA A 248 1.91 21.59 -0.11
N PRO A 249 3.22 21.93 -0.08
CA PRO A 249 4.27 20.96 0.21
C PRO A 249 4.07 20.21 1.54
N THR A 250 3.63 20.93 2.58
CA THR A 250 3.34 20.34 3.90
C THR A 250 2.13 19.40 3.85
N VAL A 251 1.06 19.76 3.13
CA VAL A 251 -0.10 18.89 2.92
C VAL A 251 0.29 17.60 2.17
N LEU A 252 1.10 17.73 1.11
CA LEU A 252 1.61 16.59 0.34
C LEU A 252 2.49 15.66 1.19
N LYS A 253 3.26 16.23 2.13
CA LYS A 253 4.02 15.45 3.09
C LYS A 253 3.08 14.65 3.99
N TYR A 254 2.09 15.29 4.63
CA TYR A 254 1.15 14.57 5.49
C TYR A 254 0.41 13.47 4.73
N ARG A 255 -0.02 13.73 3.49
CA ARG A 255 -0.58 12.70 2.61
C ARG A 255 0.38 11.51 2.46
N SER A 256 1.66 11.78 2.18
CA SER A 256 2.68 10.74 2.03
C SER A 256 2.91 9.95 3.33
N ASN A 257 2.94 10.61 4.50
CA ASN A 257 3.06 9.91 5.78
C ASN A 257 1.84 9.02 6.08
N LEU A 258 0.62 9.50 5.79
CA LEU A 258 -0.60 8.71 5.99
C LEU A 258 -0.65 7.48 5.07
N LEU A 259 -0.17 7.58 3.83
CA LEU A 259 -0.07 6.43 2.90
C LEU A 259 0.92 5.34 3.37
N PHE A 260 1.83 5.67 4.29
CA PHE A 260 2.85 4.75 4.84
C PHE A 260 2.54 4.32 6.27
N ASP A 261 1.28 4.45 6.71
CA ASP A 261 0.81 4.14 8.08
C ASP A 261 1.58 4.88 9.19
N GLN A 262 2.11 6.08 8.93
CA GLN A 262 2.88 6.87 9.91
C GLN A 262 1.98 7.85 10.69
N LYS A 263 0.73 7.47 10.98
CA LYS A 263 -0.26 8.38 11.57
C LYS A 263 0.12 8.79 13.00
N GLU A 264 0.64 7.86 13.80
CA GLU A 264 1.09 8.11 15.17
C GLU A 264 2.29 9.06 15.21
N GLU A 265 3.18 9.01 14.20
CA GLU A 265 4.37 9.85 14.10
C GLU A 265 4.03 11.31 13.78
N ILE A 266 2.95 11.54 13.02
CA ILE A 266 2.58 12.88 12.53
C ILE A 266 1.40 13.51 13.27
N SER A 267 0.64 12.77 14.09
CA SER A 267 -0.65 13.21 14.66
C SER A 267 -0.61 14.62 15.28
N THR A 268 0.41 14.90 16.11
CA THR A 268 0.58 16.23 16.74
C THR A 268 0.90 17.32 15.71
N GLN A 269 1.78 17.03 14.75
CA GLN A 269 2.20 18.00 13.72
C GLN A 269 1.05 18.32 12.77
N LEU A 270 0.33 17.30 12.32
CA LEU A 270 -0.87 17.44 11.49
C LEU A 270 -1.92 18.27 12.22
N SER A 271 -2.18 17.99 13.49
CA SER A 271 -3.17 18.73 14.28
C SER A 271 -2.78 20.20 14.43
N SER A 272 -1.54 20.49 14.82
CA SER A 272 -1.04 21.86 14.97
C SER A 272 -1.10 22.64 13.65
N PHE A 273 -0.75 22.02 12.53
CA PHE A 273 -0.81 22.66 11.21
C PHE A 273 -2.25 22.87 10.75
N THR A 274 -3.15 21.92 11.03
CA THR A 274 -4.58 22.07 10.74
C THR A 274 -5.15 23.26 11.50
N ASP A 275 -4.83 23.39 12.79
CA ASP A 275 -5.28 24.51 13.61
C ASP A 275 -4.66 25.85 13.16
N GLU A 276 -3.43 25.86 12.65
CA GLU A 276 -2.85 27.04 12.00
C GLU A 276 -3.72 27.47 10.80
N ILE A 277 -3.99 26.55 9.86
CA ILE A 277 -4.79 26.85 8.65
C ILE A 277 -6.20 27.32 9.00
N ILE A 278 -6.85 26.72 10.00
CA ILE A 278 -8.19 27.10 10.47
C ILE A 278 -8.23 28.60 10.82
N ASN A 279 -7.20 29.08 11.53
CA ASN A 279 -7.11 30.44 12.06
C ASN A 279 -6.58 31.48 11.05
N LEU A 280 -6.13 31.06 9.85
CA LEU A 280 -5.70 31.98 8.80
C LEU A 280 -6.90 32.56 8.07
N HIS A 281 -6.86 33.87 7.82
CA HIS A 281 -7.85 34.54 6.99
C HIS A 281 -7.16 35.43 5.97
N SER A 282 -7.70 35.49 4.75
CA SER A 282 -7.29 36.44 3.72
C SER A 282 -8.37 37.49 3.47
N GLY A 283 -7.94 38.74 3.25
CA GLY A 283 -8.83 39.78 2.73
C GLY A 283 -9.20 39.58 1.25
N ASN A 284 -8.51 38.67 0.55
CA ASN A 284 -8.82 38.27 -0.82
C ASN A 284 -9.75 37.06 -0.80
N ASN A 285 -10.92 37.19 -1.44
CA ASN A 285 -11.96 36.15 -1.47
C ASN A 285 -11.52 34.86 -2.20
N GLU A 286 -10.66 34.94 -3.22
CA GLU A 286 -10.16 33.74 -3.91
C GLU A 286 -9.17 32.99 -3.03
N GLU A 287 -8.26 33.72 -2.38
CA GLU A 287 -7.32 33.16 -1.41
C GLU A 287 -8.01 32.53 -0.21
N GLU A 288 -9.06 33.17 0.30
CA GLU A 288 -9.87 32.62 1.40
C GLU A 288 -10.53 31.29 0.99
N GLN A 289 -11.08 31.21 -0.23
CA GLN A 289 -11.66 29.95 -0.73
C GLN A 289 -10.61 28.83 -0.84
N ILE A 290 -9.37 29.15 -1.26
CA ILE A 290 -8.26 28.19 -1.26
C ILE A 290 -7.95 27.73 0.17
N LEU A 291 -7.83 28.66 1.12
CA LEU A 291 -7.56 28.31 2.53
C LEU A 291 -8.63 27.39 3.11
N ARG A 292 -9.91 27.66 2.83
CA ARG A 292 -11.02 26.79 3.25
C ARG A 292 -10.97 25.42 2.57
N ALA A 293 -10.57 25.34 1.29
CA ALA A 293 -10.37 24.05 0.62
C ALA A 293 -9.24 23.22 1.27
N PHE A 294 -8.13 23.86 1.64
CA PHE A 294 -7.05 23.23 2.41
C PHE A 294 -7.55 22.73 3.77
N GLU A 295 -8.30 23.56 4.49
CA GLU A 295 -8.91 23.20 5.78
C GLU A 295 -9.78 21.95 5.65
N CYS A 296 -10.66 21.89 4.64
CA CYS A 296 -11.53 20.74 4.41
C CYS A 296 -10.73 19.43 4.29
N ILE A 297 -9.69 19.41 3.46
CA ILE A 297 -8.83 18.23 3.28
C ILE A 297 -8.04 17.88 4.54
N LEU A 298 -7.47 18.88 5.23
CA LEU A 298 -6.71 18.66 6.46
C LEU A 298 -7.59 18.09 7.59
N ARG A 299 -8.84 18.52 7.68
CA ARG A 299 -9.82 17.92 8.60
C ARG A 299 -10.06 16.45 8.26
N LEU A 300 -10.23 16.09 6.99
CA LEU A 300 -10.36 14.68 6.59
C LEU A 300 -9.10 13.86 6.91
N PHE A 301 -7.90 14.41 6.70
CA PHE A 301 -6.65 13.77 7.12
C PHE A 301 -6.58 13.58 8.63
N ARG A 302 -7.05 14.56 9.41
CA ARG A 302 -7.09 14.47 10.86
C ARG A 302 -8.10 13.42 11.35
N ILE A 303 -9.24 13.27 10.67
CA ILE A 303 -10.20 12.18 10.92
C ILE A 303 -9.55 10.83 10.69
N PHE A 304 -8.88 10.62 9.55
CA PHE A 304 -8.18 9.38 9.27
C PHE A 304 -7.03 9.11 10.27
N CYS A 305 -6.28 10.15 10.64
CA CYS A 305 -5.18 10.02 11.59
C CYS A 305 -5.65 9.60 12.99
N ASN A 306 -6.81 10.13 13.41
CA ASN A 306 -7.36 9.93 14.75
C ASN A 306 -8.44 8.85 14.84
N ASP A 307 -8.81 8.23 13.71
CA ASP A 307 -9.89 7.24 13.63
C ASP A 307 -11.24 7.78 14.19
N TYR A 308 -11.48 9.10 14.08
CA TYR A 308 -12.61 9.77 14.72
C TYR A 308 -13.09 11.02 13.95
N GLY A 309 -14.38 11.07 13.63
CA GLY A 309 -15.03 12.15 12.89
C GLY A 309 -15.19 13.47 13.66
N GLY A 310 -15.76 13.39 14.87
CA GLY A 310 -15.98 14.53 15.75
C GLY A 310 -16.58 15.77 15.09
N ASN A 311 -16.07 16.94 15.47
CA ASN A 311 -16.44 18.21 14.82
C ASN A 311 -15.79 18.36 13.43
N ASP A 312 -14.74 17.61 13.12
CA ASP A 312 -14.01 17.74 11.86
C ASP A 312 -14.85 17.35 10.66
N ILE A 313 -15.63 16.27 10.75
CA ILE A 313 -16.49 15.83 9.65
C ILE A 313 -17.60 16.84 9.36
N LEU A 314 -18.16 17.44 10.41
CA LEU A 314 -19.23 18.43 10.32
C LEU A 314 -18.73 19.73 9.67
N GLU A 315 -17.59 20.25 10.13
CA GLU A 315 -17.01 21.46 9.54
C GLU A 315 -16.48 21.19 8.12
N ALA A 316 -15.90 20.02 7.83
CA ALA A 316 -15.51 19.65 6.48
C ALA A 316 -16.71 19.65 5.51
N GLN A 317 -17.84 19.07 5.92
CA GLN A 317 -19.09 19.08 5.15
C GLN A 317 -19.61 20.50 4.92
N LYS A 318 -19.63 21.32 5.96
CA LYS A 318 -20.09 22.71 5.91
C LYS A 318 -19.22 23.56 4.99
N ILE A 319 -17.91 23.41 5.06
CA ILE A 319 -16.96 24.10 4.18
C ILE A 319 -17.20 23.70 2.73
N ALA A 320 -17.25 22.40 2.43
CA ALA A 320 -17.48 21.90 1.07
C ALA A 320 -18.81 22.40 0.48
N THR A 321 -19.86 22.49 1.32
CA THR A 321 -21.17 23.03 0.95
C THR A 321 -21.11 24.53 0.70
N ASN A 322 -20.47 25.30 1.58
CA ASN A 322 -20.35 26.75 1.47
C ASN A 322 -19.54 27.18 0.25
N LEU A 323 -18.50 26.41 -0.11
CA LEU A 323 -17.73 26.61 -1.33
C LEU A 323 -18.49 26.16 -2.59
N ASN A 324 -19.64 25.49 -2.44
CA ASN A 324 -20.43 24.91 -3.52
C ASN A 324 -19.59 24.06 -4.49
N HIS A 325 -18.69 23.23 -3.94
CA HIS A 325 -17.71 22.47 -4.72
C HIS A 325 -17.96 20.96 -4.65
N GLU A 326 -18.47 20.38 -5.74
CA GLU A 326 -18.91 18.97 -5.78
C GLU A 326 -17.80 17.99 -5.38
N LEU A 327 -16.55 18.22 -5.82
CA LEU A 327 -15.47 17.30 -5.54
C LEU A 327 -15.06 17.30 -4.06
N LEU A 328 -15.13 18.45 -3.36
CA LEU A 328 -14.88 18.50 -1.92
C LEU A 328 -15.99 17.77 -1.15
N LEU A 329 -17.24 17.91 -1.60
CA LEU A 329 -18.35 17.15 -1.03
C LEU A 329 -18.16 15.64 -1.22
N ALA A 330 -17.70 15.20 -2.40
CA ALA A 330 -17.39 13.78 -2.64
C ALA A 330 -16.29 13.25 -1.70
N GLN A 331 -15.27 14.07 -1.38
CA GLN A 331 -14.26 13.70 -0.38
C GLN A 331 -14.87 13.48 1.01
N VAL A 332 -15.83 14.33 1.41
CA VAL A 332 -16.57 14.15 2.67
C VAL A 332 -17.46 12.92 2.62
N TYR A 333 -18.15 12.67 1.52
CA TYR A 333 -19.05 11.52 1.37
C TYR A 333 -18.31 10.17 1.46
N ARG A 334 -17.04 10.11 1.06
CA ARG A 334 -16.21 8.91 1.26
C ARG A 334 -16.02 8.56 2.75
N TYR A 335 -16.19 9.53 3.65
CA TYR A 335 -16.13 9.41 5.11
C TYR A 335 -17.54 9.35 5.76
N ALA A 336 -18.58 8.97 5.02
CA ALA A 336 -19.96 9.04 5.50
C ALA A 336 -20.23 8.28 6.82
N GLU A 337 -19.48 7.23 7.13
CA GLU A 337 -19.56 6.52 8.42
C GLU A 337 -19.30 7.42 9.64
N PHE A 338 -18.44 8.42 9.47
CA PHE A 338 -18.12 9.37 10.53
C PHE A 338 -19.19 10.45 10.72
N LEU A 339 -20.17 10.57 9.81
CA LEU A 339 -21.24 11.57 9.93
C LEU A 339 -22.21 11.18 11.06
N PRO A 340 -22.49 12.10 12.01
CA PRO A 340 -23.40 11.80 13.10
C PRO A 340 -24.83 11.66 12.59
N ASN A 341 -25.59 10.76 13.22
CA ASN A 341 -27.00 10.49 12.91
C ASN A 341 -27.26 10.04 11.47
N CYS A 342 -26.26 9.46 10.80
CA CYS A 342 -26.39 8.92 9.44
C CYS A 342 -26.81 7.44 9.50
N SER A 343 -27.97 7.10 8.94
CA SER A 343 -28.41 5.70 8.82
C SER A 343 -27.56 4.94 7.78
N ILE A 344 -27.66 3.62 7.74
CA ILE A 344 -26.98 2.81 6.71
C ILE A 344 -27.45 3.25 5.31
N GLU A 345 -28.76 3.47 5.15
CA GLU A 345 -29.36 3.91 3.90
C GLU A 345 -28.87 5.30 3.47
N ASP A 346 -28.75 6.24 4.42
CA ASP A 346 -28.18 7.57 4.14
C ASP A 346 -26.73 7.46 3.67
N ARG A 347 -25.92 6.62 4.32
CA ARG A 347 -24.51 6.41 3.94
C ARG A 347 -24.39 5.82 2.54
N ILE A 348 -25.21 4.82 2.20
CA ILE A 348 -25.25 4.23 0.86
C ILE A 348 -25.52 5.32 -0.19
N VAL A 349 -26.48 6.22 0.05
CA VAL A 349 -26.78 7.34 -0.85
C VAL A 349 -25.61 8.31 -0.98
N LEU A 350 -24.91 8.61 0.12
CA LEU A 350 -23.74 9.48 0.10
C LEU A 350 -22.57 8.85 -0.68
N TYR A 351 -22.28 7.57 -0.44
CA TYR A 351 -21.26 6.84 -1.18
C TYR A 351 -21.55 6.78 -2.69
N ASP A 352 -22.79 6.52 -3.09
CA ASP A 352 -23.20 6.50 -4.51
C ASP A 352 -23.01 7.87 -5.19
N LYS A 353 -23.36 8.96 -4.48
CA LYS A 353 -23.06 10.34 -4.94
C LYS A 353 -21.55 10.56 -5.08
N GLY A 354 -20.77 10.15 -4.09
CA GLY A 354 -19.30 10.23 -4.12
C GLY A 354 -18.71 9.48 -5.32
N TYR A 355 -19.14 8.22 -5.54
CA TYR A 355 -18.76 7.40 -6.68
C TYR A 355 -19.00 8.13 -8.00
N SER A 356 -20.20 8.66 -8.20
CA SER A 356 -20.59 9.37 -9.43
C SER A 356 -19.76 10.62 -9.69
N ILE A 357 -19.51 11.43 -8.64
CA ILE A 357 -18.71 12.66 -8.74
C ILE A 357 -17.25 12.34 -9.05
N PHE A 358 -16.66 11.36 -8.37
CA PHE A 358 -15.26 10.97 -8.61
C PHE A 358 -15.04 10.43 -10.03
N LYS A 359 -15.96 9.60 -10.51
CA LYS A 359 -15.92 9.06 -11.88
C LYS A 359 -15.95 10.16 -12.93
N LYS A 360 -16.84 11.15 -12.77
CA LYS A 360 -16.92 12.35 -13.63
C LYS A 360 -15.64 13.17 -13.63
N ASN A 361 -14.88 13.16 -12.54
CA ASN A 361 -13.68 13.97 -12.33
C ASN A 361 -12.36 13.22 -12.55
N MET A 362 -12.37 12.07 -13.26
CA MET A 362 -11.17 11.27 -13.53
C MET A 362 -10.44 10.87 -12.24
N MET A 363 -11.20 10.38 -11.26
CA MET A 363 -10.71 9.86 -9.98
C MET A 363 -11.30 8.48 -9.71
N GLU A 364 -11.16 7.57 -10.67
CA GLU A 364 -11.80 6.25 -10.61
C GLU A 364 -11.35 5.44 -9.38
N ASP A 365 -10.12 5.62 -8.91
CA ASP A 365 -9.63 5.01 -7.67
C ASP A 365 -10.48 5.40 -6.45
N ASN A 366 -10.74 6.70 -6.29
CA ASN A 366 -11.59 7.24 -5.22
C ASN A 366 -13.07 6.86 -5.41
N ALA A 367 -13.53 6.73 -6.65
CA ALA A 367 -14.86 6.21 -6.93
C ALA A 367 -15.00 4.78 -6.40
N ILE A 368 -14.06 3.90 -6.74
CA ILE A 368 -14.03 2.51 -6.25
C ILE A 368 -13.96 2.45 -4.72
N TYR A 369 -13.26 3.37 -4.05
CA TYR A 369 -13.29 3.46 -2.58
C TYR A 369 -14.69 3.72 -2.03
N CYS A 370 -15.45 4.66 -2.62
CA CYS A 370 -16.85 4.88 -2.25
C CYS A 370 -17.70 3.62 -2.48
N LYS A 371 -17.53 2.95 -3.63
CA LYS A 371 -18.26 1.71 -3.94
C LYS A 371 -17.93 0.60 -2.95
N ASN A 372 -16.67 0.46 -2.54
CA ASN A 372 -16.23 -0.49 -1.53
C ASN A 372 -16.92 -0.24 -0.19
N ASN A 373 -16.85 1.00 0.31
CA ASN A 373 -17.44 1.35 1.61
C ASN A 373 -18.96 1.17 1.59
N MET A 374 -19.62 1.51 0.47
CA MET A 374 -21.04 1.23 0.25
C MET A 374 -21.39 -0.25 0.33
N LEU A 375 -20.55 -1.13 -0.25
CA LEU A 375 -20.81 -2.56 -0.23
C LEU A 375 -20.59 -3.17 1.16
N ILE A 376 -19.61 -2.68 1.92
CA ILE A 376 -19.32 -3.13 3.30
C ILE A 376 -20.52 -2.95 4.24
N GLU A 377 -21.35 -1.93 4.00
CA GLU A 377 -22.60 -1.74 4.74
C GLU A 377 -23.49 -3.01 4.77
N GLN A 378 -23.43 -3.84 3.72
CA GLN A 378 -24.16 -5.11 3.65
C GLN A 378 -23.76 -6.08 4.77
N PHE A 379 -22.51 -6.03 5.27
CA PHE A 379 -22.03 -6.90 6.35
C PHE A 379 -22.76 -6.65 7.69
N TYR A 380 -23.31 -5.45 7.87
CA TYR A 380 -24.14 -5.08 9.01
C TYR A 380 -25.63 -5.37 8.81
N THR A 381 -25.99 -5.96 7.67
CA THR A 381 -27.34 -6.42 7.35
C THR A 381 -27.41 -7.96 7.30
N ASN A 382 -28.60 -8.52 7.07
CA ASN A 382 -28.77 -9.97 6.93
C ASN A 382 -28.49 -10.48 5.51
N ASN A 383 -28.35 -9.59 4.53
CA ASN A 383 -28.25 -9.92 3.11
C ASN A 383 -26.92 -9.41 2.55
N ILE A 384 -26.10 -10.34 2.06
CA ILE A 384 -24.83 -10.02 1.40
C ILE A 384 -24.91 -10.51 -0.04
N HIS A 385 -24.44 -9.70 -0.97
CA HIS A 385 -24.35 -10.02 -2.39
C HIS A 385 -22.88 -10.09 -2.84
N PRO A 386 -22.20 -11.25 -2.70
CA PRO A 386 -20.78 -11.37 -3.02
C PRO A 386 -20.42 -11.00 -4.45
N GLU A 387 -21.31 -11.24 -5.42
CA GLU A 387 -21.08 -10.86 -6.81
C GLU A 387 -20.93 -9.34 -7.00
N ALA A 388 -21.59 -8.51 -6.19
CA ALA A 388 -21.42 -7.06 -6.27
C ALA A 388 -20.00 -6.62 -5.86
N PHE A 389 -19.40 -7.29 -4.87
CA PHE A 389 -18.00 -7.10 -4.50
C PHE A 389 -17.07 -7.56 -5.62
N ARG A 390 -17.35 -8.72 -6.22
CA ARG A 390 -16.58 -9.26 -7.35
C ARG A 390 -16.62 -8.34 -8.56
N GLU A 391 -17.79 -7.81 -8.90
CA GLU A 391 -17.96 -6.84 -9.99
C GLU A 391 -17.16 -5.55 -9.75
N MET A 392 -17.18 -5.02 -8.52
CA MET A 392 -16.33 -3.89 -8.14
C MET A 392 -14.84 -4.21 -8.29
N GLN A 393 -14.40 -5.40 -7.85
CA GLN A 393 -13.00 -5.82 -7.99
C GLN A 393 -12.58 -5.90 -9.47
N VAL A 394 -13.44 -6.43 -10.33
CA VAL A 394 -13.22 -6.49 -11.79
C VAL A 394 -13.17 -5.08 -12.39
N GLU A 395 -14.07 -4.20 -11.97
CA GLU A 395 -14.06 -2.78 -12.37
C GLU A 395 -12.73 -2.11 -12.01
N ALA A 396 -12.24 -2.31 -10.78
CA ALA A 396 -10.97 -1.76 -10.31
C ALA A 396 -9.78 -2.25 -11.15
N VAL A 397 -9.66 -3.56 -11.40
CA VAL A 397 -8.56 -4.13 -12.19
C VAL A 397 -8.55 -3.63 -13.63
N ASN A 398 -9.72 -3.39 -14.22
CA ASN A 398 -9.82 -2.94 -15.61
C ASN A 398 -9.59 -1.44 -15.74
N ASN A 399 -10.12 -0.64 -14.81
CA ASN A 399 -10.12 0.82 -14.94
C ASN A 399 -8.91 1.47 -14.25
N VAL A 400 -8.36 0.82 -13.23
CA VAL A 400 -7.17 1.26 -12.48
C VAL A 400 -6.29 0.03 -12.16
N PRO A 401 -5.63 -0.57 -13.17
CA PRO A 401 -4.93 -1.86 -12.99
C PRO A 401 -3.85 -1.88 -11.91
N GLY A 402 -3.28 -0.70 -11.61
CA GLY A 402 -2.27 -0.49 -10.59
C GLY A 402 -2.81 -0.06 -9.23
N MET A 403 -4.10 -0.14 -8.99
CA MET A 403 -4.72 0.44 -7.80
C MET A 403 -4.14 -0.16 -6.51
N VAL A 404 -3.61 0.72 -5.66
CA VAL A 404 -2.92 0.39 -4.41
C VAL A 404 -3.76 -0.50 -3.48
N ALA A 405 -5.08 -0.30 -3.51
CA ALA A 405 -6.03 -0.94 -2.62
C ALA A 405 -6.57 -2.27 -3.16
N LEU A 406 -6.04 -2.80 -4.25
CA LEU A 406 -6.50 -4.10 -4.76
C LEU A 406 -6.45 -5.18 -3.67
N SER A 407 -5.43 -5.21 -2.81
CA SER A 407 -5.38 -6.11 -1.65
C SER A 407 -6.60 -5.98 -0.73
N HIS A 408 -7.09 -4.76 -0.51
CA HIS A 408 -8.29 -4.49 0.29
C HIS A 408 -9.55 -5.01 -0.39
N LEU A 409 -9.68 -4.77 -1.71
CA LEU A 409 -10.85 -5.23 -2.47
C LEU A 409 -10.91 -6.76 -2.53
N TYR A 410 -9.79 -7.42 -2.82
CA TYR A 410 -9.69 -8.88 -2.79
C TYR A 410 -10.07 -9.45 -1.42
N ASN A 411 -9.59 -8.83 -0.34
CA ASN A 411 -9.99 -9.20 1.01
C ASN A 411 -11.50 -9.11 1.22
N ASN A 412 -12.11 -7.97 0.88
CA ASN A 412 -13.54 -7.74 1.14
C ASN A 412 -14.43 -8.64 0.28
N VAL A 413 -14.02 -8.98 -0.94
CA VAL A 413 -14.67 -10.01 -1.76
C VAL A 413 -14.62 -11.37 -1.06
N GLY A 414 -13.43 -11.76 -0.56
CA GLY A 414 -13.27 -13.00 0.20
C GLY A 414 -14.13 -13.04 1.45
N VAL A 415 -14.20 -11.94 2.21
CA VAL A 415 -15.08 -11.80 3.38
C VAL A 415 -16.56 -11.95 3.00
N ALA A 416 -17.00 -11.34 1.91
CA ALA A 416 -18.37 -11.46 1.43
C ALA A 416 -18.74 -12.92 1.11
N TYR A 417 -17.87 -13.65 0.38
CA TYR A 417 -18.08 -15.08 0.12
C TYR A 417 -18.03 -15.92 1.40
N LEU A 418 -17.14 -15.60 2.34
CA LEU A 418 -17.06 -16.28 3.63
C LEU A 418 -18.35 -16.14 4.44
N TYR A 419 -18.92 -14.93 4.54
CA TYR A 419 -20.21 -14.73 5.21
C TYR A 419 -21.37 -15.47 4.54
N CYS A 420 -21.24 -15.80 3.25
CA CYS A 420 -22.19 -16.64 2.51
C CYS A 420 -21.86 -18.14 2.57
N GLY A 421 -20.86 -18.55 3.36
CA GLY A 421 -20.45 -19.96 3.51
C GLY A 421 -19.69 -20.53 2.31
N GLN A 422 -19.25 -19.71 1.37
CA GLN A 422 -18.50 -20.13 0.17
C GLN A 422 -16.99 -20.04 0.44
N THR A 423 -16.48 -20.94 1.28
CA THR A 423 -15.10 -20.88 1.80
C THR A 423 -14.03 -21.05 0.72
N ASP A 424 -14.23 -21.95 -0.24
CA ASP A 424 -13.22 -22.24 -1.25
C ASP A 424 -12.99 -21.02 -2.15
N THR A 425 -14.08 -20.37 -2.56
CA THR A 425 -14.04 -19.09 -3.29
C THR A 425 -13.40 -18.00 -2.43
N ALA A 426 -13.77 -17.90 -1.15
CA ALA A 426 -13.18 -16.91 -0.25
C ALA A 426 -11.64 -17.06 -0.16
N ILE A 427 -11.16 -18.30 -0.02
CA ILE A 427 -9.72 -18.62 0.05
C ILE A 427 -9.01 -18.24 -1.26
N ASP A 428 -9.59 -18.50 -2.44
CA ASP A 428 -9.01 -18.06 -3.73
C ASP A 428 -8.83 -16.54 -3.78
N PHE A 429 -9.84 -15.77 -3.35
CA PHE A 429 -9.74 -14.31 -3.30
C PHE A 429 -8.70 -13.83 -2.27
N PHE A 430 -8.59 -14.48 -1.11
CA PHE A 430 -7.55 -14.16 -0.14
C PHE A 430 -6.14 -14.44 -0.69
N ASP A 431 -5.94 -15.58 -1.37
CA ASP A 431 -4.63 -15.91 -1.97
C ASP A 431 -4.22 -14.90 -3.03
N ARG A 432 -5.16 -14.47 -3.87
CA ARG A 432 -4.93 -13.40 -4.85
C ARG A 432 -4.65 -12.05 -4.16
N GLY A 433 -5.38 -11.73 -3.10
CA GLY A 433 -5.14 -10.51 -2.30
C GLY A 433 -3.74 -10.47 -1.67
N LEU A 434 -3.22 -11.62 -1.23
CA LEU A 434 -1.86 -11.73 -0.69
C LEU A 434 -0.78 -11.40 -1.72
N GLU A 435 -1.05 -11.58 -3.02
CA GLU A 435 -0.10 -11.19 -4.08
C GLU A 435 0.12 -9.68 -4.14
N TYR A 436 -0.92 -8.89 -3.82
CA TYR A 436 -0.87 -7.43 -3.76
C TYR A 436 -0.36 -6.89 -2.41
N ALA A 437 -0.31 -7.73 -1.37
CA ALA A 437 0.17 -7.39 -0.02
C ALA A 437 1.55 -8.00 0.31
N ARG A 438 2.36 -8.35 -0.71
CA ARG A 438 3.64 -9.07 -0.50
C ARG A 438 4.70 -8.25 0.23
N ASN A 439 4.71 -6.93 0.04
CA ASN A 439 5.77 -6.05 0.54
C ASN A 439 5.63 -5.75 2.04
N ASN A 440 6.77 -5.50 2.70
CA ASN A 440 6.82 -5.33 4.16
C ASN A 440 6.12 -4.06 4.65
N ASP A 441 6.00 -3.03 3.82
CA ASP A 441 5.22 -1.82 4.09
C ASP A 441 3.71 -2.08 4.15
N ARG A 442 3.24 -3.22 3.63
CA ARG A 442 1.83 -3.65 3.62
C ARG A 442 1.51 -4.72 4.67
N ILE A 443 2.23 -4.69 5.79
CA ILE A 443 2.09 -5.70 6.84
C ILE A 443 0.66 -5.78 7.38
N VAL A 444 -0.04 -4.65 7.48
CA VAL A 444 -1.42 -4.59 7.99
C VAL A 444 -2.36 -5.38 7.07
N GLN A 445 -2.29 -5.11 5.76
CA GLN A 445 -3.12 -5.78 4.75
C GLN A 445 -2.77 -7.27 4.68
N LYS A 446 -1.49 -7.60 4.71
CA LYS A 446 -1.02 -8.99 4.69
C LYS A 446 -1.55 -9.79 5.87
N LEU A 447 -1.42 -9.26 7.09
CA LEU A 447 -1.87 -9.95 8.31
C LEU A 447 -3.39 -10.10 8.36
N ALA A 448 -4.14 -9.09 7.91
CA ALA A 448 -5.59 -9.19 7.79
C ALA A 448 -6.02 -10.33 6.87
N ILE A 449 -5.41 -10.41 5.68
CA ILE A 449 -5.74 -11.44 4.69
C ILE A 449 -5.28 -12.82 5.15
N GLU A 450 -4.08 -12.95 5.72
CA GLU A 450 -3.58 -14.21 6.31
C GLU A 450 -4.52 -14.69 7.45
N SER A 451 -5.00 -13.76 8.29
CA SER A 451 -5.99 -14.03 9.34
C SER A 451 -7.32 -14.50 8.75
N ASN A 452 -7.89 -13.77 7.79
CA ASN A 452 -9.16 -14.13 7.18
C ASN A 452 -9.12 -15.46 6.43
N LYS A 453 -8.02 -15.74 5.71
CA LYS A 453 -7.79 -17.06 5.09
C LYS A 453 -7.81 -18.17 6.13
N MET A 454 -7.11 -17.98 7.26
CA MET A 454 -7.09 -18.92 8.36
C MET A 454 -8.49 -19.11 9.00
N LEU A 455 -9.29 -18.04 9.11
CA LEU A 455 -10.69 -18.14 9.55
C LEU A 455 -11.54 -18.96 8.57
N ALA A 456 -11.39 -18.76 7.26
CA ALA A 456 -12.12 -19.50 6.24
C ALA A 456 -11.76 -20.99 6.24
N GLU A 457 -10.48 -21.34 6.38
CA GLU A 457 -10.00 -22.72 6.56
C GLU A 457 -10.57 -23.33 7.84
N ASN A 458 -10.57 -22.59 8.97
CA ASN A 458 -11.17 -23.08 10.21
C ASN A 458 -12.69 -23.30 10.07
N TYR A 459 -13.38 -22.39 9.39
CA TYR A 459 -14.82 -22.48 9.15
C TYR A 459 -15.18 -23.70 8.28
N SER A 460 -14.31 -24.11 7.36
CA SER A 460 -14.46 -25.33 6.56
C SER A 460 -13.93 -26.60 7.25
N TYR A 461 -13.64 -26.54 8.56
CA TYR A 461 -13.07 -27.66 9.35
C TYR A 461 -11.70 -28.15 8.87
N THR A 462 -10.97 -27.32 8.12
CA THR A 462 -9.59 -27.62 7.72
C THR A 462 -8.67 -27.47 8.93
N THR A 463 -7.87 -28.50 9.21
CA THR A 463 -6.83 -28.44 10.25
C THR A 463 -5.67 -27.58 9.75
N ILE A 464 -5.31 -26.56 10.52
CA ILE A 464 -4.26 -25.61 10.16
C ILE A 464 -2.96 -26.04 10.84
N ASP A 465 -1.86 -26.04 10.10
CA ASP A 465 -0.54 -26.34 10.65
C ASP A 465 -0.22 -25.41 11.85
N GLU A 466 0.13 -25.99 12.99
CA GLU A 466 0.38 -25.22 14.22
C GLU A 466 1.55 -24.24 14.04
N ASN A 467 2.55 -24.57 13.21
CA ASN A 467 3.65 -23.65 12.94
C ASN A 467 3.15 -22.40 12.19
N ARG A 468 2.15 -22.55 11.31
CA ARG A 468 1.50 -21.42 10.64
C ARG A 468 0.73 -20.54 11.63
N ILE A 469 0.04 -21.13 12.61
CA ILE A 469 -0.64 -20.39 13.70
C ILE A 469 0.40 -19.62 14.53
N ARG A 470 1.48 -20.27 14.98
CA ARG A 470 2.57 -19.63 15.74
C ARG A 470 3.23 -18.51 14.94
N LEU A 471 3.50 -18.74 13.66
CA LEU A 471 4.12 -17.75 12.78
C LEU A 471 3.24 -16.52 12.58
N LEU A 472 1.92 -16.71 12.40
CA LEU A 472 0.99 -15.59 12.25
C LEU A 472 0.93 -14.75 13.54
N MET A 473 0.80 -15.39 14.71
CA MET A 473 0.86 -14.69 16.00
C MET A 473 2.17 -13.91 16.17
N ARG A 474 3.32 -14.55 15.86
CA ARG A 474 4.62 -13.90 15.91
C ARG A 474 4.68 -12.68 15.00
N ARG A 475 4.22 -12.79 13.76
CA ARG A 475 4.23 -11.68 12.80
C ARG A 475 3.34 -10.51 13.21
N ILE A 476 2.22 -10.75 13.91
CA ILE A 476 1.40 -9.68 14.48
C ILE A 476 2.21 -8.88 15.50
N PHE A 477 2.86 -9.55 16.45
CA PHE A 477 3.65 -8.88 17.49
C PHE A 477 4.97 -8.28 16.96
N ASP A 478 5.67 -8.94 16.04
CA ASP A 478 6.92 -8.44 15.47
C ASP A 478 6.68 -7.32 14.45
N GLY A 479 5.56 -7.37 13.71
CA GLY A 479 5.25 -6.45 12.62
C GLY A 479 4.43 -5.23 13.02
N MET A 480 3.50 -5.36 13.97
CA MET A 480 2.64 -4.27 14.45
C MET A 480 2.91 -3.93 15.92
N GLY A 481 3.26 -4.93 16.73
CA GLY A 481 3.54 -4.75 18.15
C GLY A 481 2.33 -4.26 18.94
N MET A 482 2.56 -3.39 19.91
CA MET A 482 1.52 -2.78 20.75
C MET A 482 1.27 -1.30 20.41
N THR A 483 1.93 -0.78 19.37
CA THR A 483 1.96 0.65 19.05
C THR A 483 1.39 0.96 17.69
N LYS A 484 1.66 0.15 16.66
CA LYS A 484 1.11 0.35 15.31
C LYS A 484 -0.30 -0.25 15.25
N LEU A 485 -1.32 0.60 15.15
CA LEU A 485 -2.72 0.20 15.04
C LEU A 485 -3.15 -0.90 16.05
N PRO A 486 -3.07 -0.64 17.38
CA PRO A 486 -3.28 -1.68 18.40
C PRO A 486 -4.64 -2.37 18.34
N PHE A 487 -5.66 -1.68 17.81
CA PHE A 487 -6.99 -2.25 17.61
C PHE A 487 -7.03 -3.35 16.56
N LEU A 488 -6.38 -3.15 15.41
CA LEU A 488 -6.24 -4.17 14.38
C LEU A 488 -5.41 -5.35 14.86
N ALA A 489 -4.27 -5.06 15.50
CA ALA A 489 -3.40 -6.11 16.04
C ALA A 489 -4.13 -6.98 17.08
N ALA A 490 -4.98 -6.39 17.93
CA ALA A 490 -5.81 -7.12 18.88
C ALA A 490 -6.84 -8.03 18.17
N ASP A 491 -7.51 -7.53 17.13
CA ASP A 491 -8.50 -8.30 16.38
C ASP A 491 -7.85 -9.49 15.65
N TYR A 492 -6.67 -9.30 15.06
CA TYR A 492 -5.91 -10.38 14.43
C TYR A 492 -5.43 -11.41 15.46
N ALA A 493 -4.91 -10.96 16.60
CA ALA A 493 -4.46 -11.86 17.66
C ALA A 493 -5.62 -12.69 18.25
N LEU A 494 -6.79 -12.08 18.42
CA LEU A 494 -8.00 -12.78 18.88
C LEU A 494 -8.48 -13.81 17.85
N ASN A 495 -8.42 -13.50 16.55
CA ASN A 495 -8.70 -14.46 15.49
C ASN A 495 -7.75 -15.67 15.52
N VAL A 496 -6.45 -15.45 15.69
CA VAL A 496 -5.46 -16.53 15.84
C VAL A 496 -5.75 -17.36 17.09
N LEU A 497 -6.06 -16.70 18.21
CA LEU A 497 -6.40 -17.38 19.46
C LEU A 497 -7.66 -18.22 19.34
N THR A 498 -8.72 -17.72 18.69
CA THR A 498 -9.96 -18.48 18.43
C THR A 498 -9.66 -19.77 17.68
N VAL A 499 -8.88 -19.69 16.60
CA VAL A 499 -8.53 -20.87 15.79
C VAL A 499 -7.68 -21.85 16.61
N ALA A 500 -6.70 -21.36 17.36
CA ALA A 500 -5.88 -22.20 18.23
C ALA A 500 -6.74 -22.93 19.28
N LEU A 501 -7.67 -22.25 19.96
CA LEU A 501 -8.53 -22.84 20.99
C LEU A 501 -9.46 -23.92 20.44
N LYS A 502 -10.01 -23.70 19.25
CA LYS A 502 -10.87 -24.69 18.59
C LYS A 502 -10.12 -25.95 18.16
N GLN A 503 -8.84 -25.84 17.81
CA GLN A 503 -8.04 -26.95 17.31
C GLN A 503 -7.22 -27.65 18.40
N ASN A 504 -6.51 -26.87 19.22
CA ASN A 504 -5.61 -27.37 20.26
C ASN A 504 -5.47 -26.36 21.42
N ARG A 505 -6.09 -26.69 22.56
CA ARG A 505 -6.04 -25.87 23.78
C ARG A 505 -4.64 -25.70 24.38
N ILE A 506 -3.75 -26.69 24.18
CA ILE A 506 -2.36 -26.61 24.66
C ILE A 506 -1.61 -25.52 23.87
N LEU A 507 -1.78 -25.49 22.55
CA LEU A 507 -1.23 -24.45 21.69
C LEU A 507 -1.80 -23.07 22.08
N ALA A 508 -3.11 -22.96 22.33
CA ALA A 508 -3.70 -21.69 22.75
C ALA A 508 -3.10 -21.17 24.06
N LYS A 509 -2.87 -22.05 25.04
CA LYS A 509 -2.21 -21.71 26.29
C LYS A 509 -0.76 -21.26 26.08
N GLU A 510 -0.01 -21.96 25.22
CA GLU A 510 1.34 -21.54 24.80
C GLU A 510 1.34 -20.11 24.24
N LEU A 511 0.38 -19.78 23.38
CA LEU A 511 0.28 -18.43 22.80
C LEU A 511 -0.06 -17.37 23.85
N LEU A 512 -0.99 -17.66 24.76
CA LEU A 512 -1.37 -16.76 25.87
C LEU A 512 -0.21 -16.51 26.84
N ASP A 513 0.60 -17.53 27.11
CA ASP A 513 1.76 -17.43 28.00
C ASP A 513 2.95 -16.71 27.32
N THR A 514 3.08 -16.84 26.00
CA THR A 514 4.19 -16.27 25.22
C THR A 514 3.98 -14.80 24.87
N TYR A 515 2.74 -14.42 24.53
CA TYR A 515 2.43 -13.11 23.96
C TYR A 515 1.57 -12.25 24.90
N PRO A 516 1.78 -10.93 24.96
CA PRO A 516 1.04 -10.04 25.85
C PRO A 516 -0.36 -9.68 25.31
N ILE A 517 -1.17 -10.69 24.94
CA ILE A 517 -2.47 -10.53 24.28
C ILE A 517 -3.44 -9.70 25.12
N GLN A 518 -3.53 -9.95 26.44
CA GLN A 518 -4.40 -9.16 27.33
C GLN A 518 -4.01 -7.67 27.36
N LYS A 519 -2.70 -7.37 27.36
CA LYS A 519 -2.22 -5.99 27.33
C LYS A 519 -2.53 -5.32 25.99
N LEU A 520 -2.42 -6.06 24.89
CA LEU A 520 -2.78 -5.59 23.56
C LEU A 520 -4.28 -5.26 23.45
N ILE A 521 -5.15 -6.13 23.96
CA ILE A 521 -6.59 -5.90 24.03
C ILE A 521 -6.90 -4.65 24.86
N LYS A 522 -6.30 -4.52 26.05
CA LYS A 522 -6.48 -3.31 26.87
C LYS A 522 -6.06 -2.04 26.10
N LYS A 523 -4.88 -2.07 25.48
CA LYS A 523 -4.35 -0.95 24.70
C LYS A 523 -5.27 -0.59 23.55
N SER A 524 -5.86 -1.59 22.89
CA SER A 524 -6.79 -1.36 21.77
C SER A 524 -7.97 -0.46 22.17
N PHE A 525 -8.60 -0.74 23.32
CA PHE A 525 -9.74 0.04 23.82
C PHE A 525 -9.35 1.43 24.30
N GLU A 526 -8.11 1.62 24.75
CA GLU A 526 -7.58 2.93 25.14
C GLU A 526 -7.29 3.84 23.93
N THR A 527 -6.93 3.25 22.79
CA THR A 527 -6.47 4.01 21.61
C THR A 527 -7.54 4.30 20.57
N SER A 528 -8.53 3.41 20.41
CA SER A 528 -9.56 3.58 19.38
C SER A 528 -10.85 2.87 19.77
N SER A 529 -11.98 3.48 19.40
CA SER A 529 -13.30 2.85 19.52
C SER A 529 -13.70 2.04 18.29
N ILE A 530 -12.91 2.10 17.20
CA ILE A 530 -13.18 1.33 15.98
C ILE A 530 -13.17 -0.17 16.30
N ASN A 531 -14.19 -0.86 15.80
CA ASN A 531 -14.43 -2.29 15.97
C ASN A 531 -14.47 -2.79 17.43
N ALA A 532 -14.67 -1.88 18.39
CA ALA A 532 -14.65 -2.24 19.80
C ALA A 532 -15.80 -3.19 20.15
N GLY A 533 -16.97 -3.08 19.49
CA GLY A 533 -18.11 -3.95 19.71
C GLY A 533 -17.86 -5.38 19.23
N GLU A 534 -17.31 -5.53 18.03
CA GLU A 534 -16.88 -6.80 17.44
C GLU A 534 -15.89 -7.52 18.36
N ARG A 535 -14.87 -6.79 18.81
CA ARG A 535 -13.87 -7.29 19.76
C ARG A 535 -14.51 -7.77 21.05
N CYS A 536 -15.45 -7.00 21.60
CA CYS A 536 -16.19 -7.38 22.80
C CYS A 536 -17.00 -8.66 22.60
N LEU A 537 -17.72 -8.79 21.48
CA LEU A 537 -18.49 -10.00 21.18
C LEU A 537 -17.58 -11.22 21.01
N GLN A 538 -16.43 -11.07 20.36
CA GLN A 538 -15.48 -12.16 20.20
C GLN A 538 -14.89 -12.59 21.55
N MET A 539 -14.51 -11.63 22.40
CA MET A 539 -14.04 -11.91 23.76
C MET A 539 -15.12 -12.65 24.59
N GLN A 540 -16.38 -12.22 24.49
CA GLN A 540 -17.51 -12.89 25.15
C GLN A 540 -17.70 -14.32 24.65
N TYR A 541 -17.62 -14.56 23.34
CA TYR A 541 -17.67 -15.90 22.77
C TYR A 541 -16.57 -16.79 23.36
N LEU A 542 -15.32 -16.31 23.36
CA LEU A 542 -14.17 -17.06 23.86
C LEU A 542 -14.30 -17.39 25.35
N CYS A 543 -14.74 -16.44 26.17
CA CYS A 543 -14.89 -16.68 27.60
C CYS A 543 -16.07 -17.59 27.94
N THR A 544 -17.08 -17.65 27.06
CA THR A 544 -18.22 -18.56 27.22
C THR A 544 -17.84 -20.00 26.88
N HIS A 545 -17.08 -20.21 25.80
CA HIS A 545 -16.76 -21.55 25.29
C HIS A 545 -15.41 -22.11 25.77
N PHE A 546 -14.50 -21.24 26.21
CA PHE A 546 -13.13 -21.55 26.63
C PHE A 546 -12.76 -20.82 27.94
N ALA A 547 -13.65 -20.90 28.94
CA ALA A 547 -13.53 -20.15 30.20
C ALA A 547 -12.24 -20.43 30.97
N GLU A 548 -11.73 -21.67 30.93
CA GLU A 548 -10.51 -22.09 31.63
C GLU A 548 -9.28 -21.34 31.11
N GLU A 549 -9.19 -21.19 29.78
CA GLU A 549 -8.08 -20.53 29.11
C GLU A 549 -8.25 -19.01 29.06
N CYS A 550 -9.49 -18.53 28.84
CA CYS A 550 -9.76 -17.13 28.49
C CYS A 550 -10.32 -16.27 29.63
N GLY A 551 -10.60 -16.80 30.82
CA GLY A 551 -11.28 -16.05 31.90
C GLY A 551 -10.64 -14.70 32.25
N LYS A 552 -9.31 -14.59 32.16
CA LYS A 552 -8.55 -13.35 32.43
C LYS A 552 -8.69 -12.28 31.33
N ILE A 553 -9.10 -12.67 30.12
CA ILE A 553 -9.24 -11.73 28.99
C ILE A 553 -10.36 -10.71 29.25
N MET A 554 -11.38 -11.06 30.04
CA MET A 554 -12.49 -10.16 30.41
C MET A 554 -12.16 -9.14 31.50
N GLU A 555 -10.97 -9.21 32.12
CA GLU A 555 -10.54 -8.24 33.14
C GLU A 555 -10.15 -6.88 32.52
N CYS A 556 -10.28 -6.71 31.20
CA CYS A 556 -10.04 -5.44 30.51
C CYS A 556 -11.21 -4.46 30.72
N THR A 557 -10.89 -3.19 30.96
CA THR A 557 -11.89 -2.11 30.99
C THR A 557 -12.47 -1.91 29.60
N ILE A 558 -13.70 -2.37 29.39
CA ILE A 558 -14.45 -2.18 28.13
C ILE A 558 -14.91 -0.71 28.04
N PRO A 559 -14.91 -0.09 26.83
CA PRO A 559 -15.47 1.24 26.63
C PRO A 559 -16.92 1.34 27.14
N HIS A 560 -17.34 2.51 27.63
CA HIS A 560 -18.63 2.62 28.31
C HIS A 560 -19.85 2.37 27.39
N ARG A 561 -19.70 2.60 26.07
CA ARG A 561 -20.73 2.37 25.04
C ARG A 561 -20.08 2.01 23.68
N PRO A 562 -19.61 0.77 23.48
CA PRO A 562 -19.14 0.37 22.16
C PRO A 562 -20.33 0.27 21.21
N TYR A 563 -20.13 0.65 19.95
CA TYR A 563 -21.10 0.38 18.90
C TYR A 563 -21.14 -1.13 18.66
N MET A 564 -22.26 -1.77 18.98
CA MET A 564 -22.38 -3.22 18.82
C MET A 564 -22.64 -3.56 17.35
N PRO A 565 -21.93 -4.54 16.77
CA PRO A 565 -22.16 -4.94 15.40
C PRO A 565 -23.55 -5.55 15.26
N LYS A 566 -24.04 -5.60 14.01
CA LYS A 566 -25.35 -6.15 13.64
C LYS A 566 -25.21 -7.05 12.42
N GLY A 567 -26.32 -7.64 11.99
CA GLY A 567 -26.42 -8.42 10.78
C GLY A 567 -25.47 -9.61 10.74
N LYS A 568 -24.96 -9.90 9.55
CA LYS A 568 -24.09 -11.05 9.28
C LYS A 568 -22.79 -11.01 10.06
N ARG A 569 -22.18 -9.83 10.24
CA ARG A 569 -20.98 -9.69 11.07
C ARG A 569 -21.22 -10.16 12.50
N ALA A 570 -22.27 -9.66 13.14
CA ALA A 570 -22.62 -10.06 14.51
C ALA A 570 -22.97 -11.55 14.60
N GLU A 571 -23.76 -12.06 13.66
CA GLU A 571 -24.13 -13.48 13.57
C GLU A 571 -22.88 -14.38 13.51
N PHE A 572 -21.90 -14.02 12.69
CA PHE A 572 -20.70 -14.83 12.49
C PHE A 572 -19.83 -14.89 13.76
N ILE A 573 -19.67 -13.77 14.46
CA ILE A 573 -18.92 -13.71 15.73
C ILE A 573 -19.66 -14.51 16.82
N VAL A 574 -20.98 -14.34 16.95
CA VAL A 574 -21.75 -14.99 18.01
C VAL A 574 -21.82 -16.51 17.80
N ASN A 575 -21.99 -16.97 16.56
CA ASN A 575 -22.14 -18.40 16.28
C ASN A 575 -20.80 -19.13 16.22
N TYR A 576 -19.76 -18.48 15.73
CA TYR A 576 -18.49 -19.15 15.43
C TYR A 576 -17.29 -18.56 16.16
N GLY A 577 -17.40 -17.43 16.84
CA GLY A 577 -16.25 -16.73 17.45
C GLY A 577 -15.27 -16.14 16.44
N LEU A 578 -15.60 -16.20 15.15
CA LEU A 578 -14.75 -15.73 14.07
C LEU A 578 -15.10 -14.27 13.77
N ASN A 579 -14.10 -13.40 13.68
CA ASN A 579 -14.27 -11.97 13.39
C ASN A 579 -13.51 -11.60 12.11
N PRO A 580 -14.05 -11.93 10.91
CA PRO A 580 -13.40 -11.57 9.66
C PRO A 580 -13.22 -10.06 9.56
N PHE A 581 -12.02 -9.64 9.19
CA PHE A 581 -11.68 -8.23 9.05
C PHE A 581 -11.98 -7.73 7.64
N ASP A 582 -12.63 -6.58 7.50
CA ASP A 582 -12.80 -5.89 6.22
C ASP A 582 -12.22 -4.48 6.26
N PHE A 583 -11.96 -3.95 5.06
CA PHE A 583 -11.29 -2.68 4.87
C PHE A 583 -12.26 -1.64 4.32
N GLU A 584 -12.68 -0.71 5.15
CA GLU A 584 -13.15 0.59 4.67
C GLU A 584 -11.97 1.42 4.19
N ILE A 585 -12.10 2.00 3.01
CA ILE A 585 -11.01 2.70 2.34
C ILE A 585 -11.33 4.19 2.30
N TRP A 586 -10.73 4.94 3.21
CA TRP A 586 -10.88 6.39 3.28
C TRP A 586 -9.69 7.15 2.73
N LEU A 587 -8.54 6.47 2.53
CA LEU A 587 -7.29 7.12 2.16
C LEU A 587 -6.52 6.34 1.11
#